data_AF-A0A7V4IHM7-F1
#
_entry.id   AF-A0A7V4IHM7-F1
#
_cell.length_a   1.000
_cell.length_b   1.000
_cell.length_c   1.000
_cell.angle_alpha   90.00
_cell.angle_beta   90.00
_cell.angle_gamma   90.00
#
_symmetry.space_group_name_H-M   'P 1'
#
loop_
_entity.id
_entity.type
_entity.pdbx_description
1 polymer ?
#
loop_
_entity_poly.entity_id
_entity_poly.type
_entity_poly.pdbx_seq_one_letter_code
_entity_poly.pdbx_strand_id
1 'polypeptide(L)'
;MYKILGGDGQEYGPVSAATVREWILQGRVSGATQVRRADESAWQPLGSVPELAAHLPAAAVPIAAVTPTNSLAIWSLVLGILGFFCGITGPVGLVLGWMARKQIRAAHPPQEGAALALAGMITGGLSTLFILGYAIVMFVAFRHGFESSFSQARGRAQTINCVNNVKQLALALRIHAADNDDAFPAATNWCDAISAEVGGARNVFWCPSETNSLRSAYAFNAALGGLKDSDAAPDTVMLFESDAGWNASGGSELLVAQPRHNDVWVIGFADGSVQQINAARLATLRWNPTNEPPNQN
;
A
#
# COMPACT_ATOMS: atom_id res chain seq x y z
N MET A 1 -58.06 -18.60 -69.98
CA MET A 1 -56.94 -19.52 -70.33
C MET A 1 -55.63 -18.74 -70.18
N TYR A 2 -54.56 -19.38 -69.75
CA TYR A 2 -53.27 -18.77 -69.42
C TYR A 2 -52.13 -19.43 -70.20
N LYS A 3 -51.13 -18.64 -70.58
CA LYS A 3 -49.80 -19.12 -71.00
C LYS A 3 -48.81 -18.83 -69.88
N ILE A 4 -47.90 -19.77 -69.64
CA ILE A 4 -46.89 -19.71 -68.58
C ILE A 4 -45.51 -19.81 -69.22
N LEU A 5 -44.57 -19.02 -68.74
CA LEU A 5 -43.17 -19.14 -69.10
C LEU A 5 -42.48 -20.04 -68.06
N GLY A 6 -41.98 -21.19 -68.50
CA GLY A 6 -41.22 -22.09 -67.65
C GLY A 6 -39.86 -21.48 -67.25
N GLY A 7 -39.24 -22.01 -66.19
CA GLY A 7 -37.88 -21.61 -65.79
C GLY A 7 -36.80 -21.95 -66.83
N ASP A 8 -37.16 -22.76 -67.82
CA ASP A 8 -36.40 -23.10 -69.03
C ASP A 8 -36.54 -22.06 -70.16
N GLY A 9 -37.37 -21.03 -69.98
CA GLY A 9 -37.66 -20.01 -70.99
C GLY A 9 -38.63 -20.47 -72.08
N GLN A 10 -39.25 -21.65 -71.94
CA GLN A 10 -40.24 -22.16 -72.90
C GLN A 10 -41.66 -21.72 -72.54
N GLU A 11 -42.47 -21.45 -73.56
CA GLU A 11 -43.88 -21.10 -73.39
C GLU A 11 -44.76 -22.35 -73.31
N TYR A 12 -45.52 -22.48 -72.22
CA TYR A 12 -46.49 -23.55 -72.00
C TYR A 12 -47.92 -22.99 -72.00
N GLY A 13 -48.81 -23.55 -72.83
CA GLY A 13 -50.22 -23.18 -72.85
C GLY A 13 -50.84 -23.19 -74.25
N PRO A 14 -52.12 -22.82 -74.38
CA PRO A 14 -53.00 -22.26 -73.35
C PRO A 14 -53.56 -23.32 -72.38
N VAL A 15 -53.45 -23.09 -71.06
CA VAL A 15 -54.00 -23.94 -69.99
C VAL A 15 -55.08 -23.22 -69.18
N SER A 16 -55.95 -23.98 -68.48
CA SER A 16 -57.00 -23.39 -67.65
C SER A 16 -56.45 -22.83 -66.33
N ALA A 17 -57.18 -21.89 -65.70
CA ALA A 17 -56.81 -21.37 -64.38
C ALA A 17 -56.71 -22.50 -63.32
N ALA A 18 -57.55 -23.52 -63.43
CA ALA A 18 -57.54 -24.68 -62.53
C ALA A 18 -56.26 -25.51 -62.68
N THR A 19 -55.77 -25.69 -63.91
CA THR A 19 -54.49 -26.37 -64.18
C THR A 19 -53.31 -25.59 -63.62
N VAL A 20 -53.32 -24.26 -63.75
CA VAL A 20 -52.28 -23.41 -63.14
C VAL A 20 -52.29 -23.54 -61.62
N ARG A 21 -53.48 -23.56 -60.98
CA ARG A 21 -53.61 -23.80 -59.54
C ARG A 21 -53.06 -25.16 -59.13
N GLU A 22 -53.32 -26.20 -59.91
CA GLU A 22 -52.74 -27.53 -59.66
C GLU A 22 -51.21 -27.50 -59.73
N TRP A 23 -50.63 -26.76 -60.69
CA TRP A 23 -49.17 -26.59 -60.76
C TRP A 23 -48.60 -25.78 -59.59
N ILE A 24 -49.34 -24.82 -59.06
CA ILE A 24 -48.97 -24.12 -57.82
C ILE A 24 -48.97 -25.10 -56.64
N LEU A 25 -49.99 -25.96 -56.52
CA LEU A 25 -50.09 -26.99 -55.48
C LEU A 25 -48.99 -28.06 -55.60
N GLN A 26 -48.60 -28.41 -56.83
CA GLN A 26 -47.48 -29.31 -57.13
C GLN A 26 -46.11 -28.65 -56.93
N GLY A 27 -46.05 -27.34 -56.63
CA GLY A 27 -44.79 -26.59 -56.46
C GLY A 27 -44.00 -26.37 -57.75
N ARG A 28 -44.61 -26.58 -58.92
CA ARG A 28 -43.94 -26.47 -60.24
C ARG A 28 -43.86 -25.03 -60.75
N VAL A 29 -44.70 -24.14 -60.24
CA VAL A 29 -44.72 -22.71 -60.54
C VAL A 29 -44.76 -21.90 -59.25
N SER A 30 -44.10 -20.75 -59.23
CA SER A 30 -44.00 -19.87 -58.07
C SER A 30 -44.60 -18.49 -58.34
N GLY A 31 -44.71 -17.64 -57.33
CA GLY A 31 -45.22 -16.27 -57.50
C GLY A 31 -44.40 -15.40 -58.45
N ALA A 32 -43.14 -15.76 -58.68
CA ALA A 32 -42.25 -15.08 -59.62
C ALA A 32 -42.36 -15.61 -61.07
N THR A 33 -43.06 -16.72 -61.30
CA THR A 33 -43.25 -17.29 -62.64
C THR A 33 -44.08 -16.34 -63.50
N GLN A 34 -43.64 -16.06 -64.73
CA GLN A 34 -44.34 -15.18 -65.64
C GLN A 34 -45.56 -15.89 -66.25
N VAL A 35 -46.71 -15.23 -66.19
CA VAL A 35 -47.99 -15.71 -66.75
C VAL A 35 -48.62 -14.59 -67.59
N ARG A 36 -49.29 -14.95 -68.69
CA ARG A 36 -50.15 -14.03 -69.44
C ARG A 36 -51.49 -14.69 -69.72
N ARG A 37 -52.57 -13.90 -69.80
CA ARG A 37 -53.86 -14.40 -70.27
C ARG A 37 -53.79 -14.61 -71.79
N ALA A 38 -54.53 -15.59 -72.31
CA ALA A 38 -54.45 -15.96 -73.72
C ALA A 38 -54.93 -14.86 -74.68
N ASP A 39 -55.72 -13.91 -74.19
CA ASP A 39 -56.25 -12.71 -74.84
C ASP A 39 -55.35 -11.48 -74.66
N GLU A 40 -54.30 -11.57 -73.85
CA GLU A 40 -53.37 -10.48 -73.54
C GLU A 40 -51.95 -10.81 -74.05
N SER A 41 -51.23 -9.79 -74.52
CA SER A 41 -49.85 -9.95 -75.01
C SER A 41 -48.80 -9.80 -73.91
N ALA A 42 -49.14 -9.14 -72.80
CA ALA A 42 -48.22 -8.77 -71.73
C ALA A 42 -48.01 -9.90 -70.71
N TRP A 43 -46.75 -10.21 -70.43
CA TRP A 43 -46.36 -11.13 -69.35
C TRP A 43 -46.34 -10.38 -68.01
N GLN A 44 -46.93 -11.01 -66.99
CA GLN A 44 -46.94 -10.50 -65.63
C GLN A 44 -46.61 -11.64 -64.64
N PRO A 45 -45.94 -11.35 -63.52
CA PRO A 45 -45.65 -12.38 -62.53
C PRO A 45 -46.96 -12.96 -61.98
N LEU A 46 -47.00 -14.27 -61.76
CA LEU A 46 -48.21 -14.97 -61.30
C LEU A 46 -48.74 -14.40 -59.98
N GLY A 47 -47.85 -13.90 -59.11
CA GLY A 47 -48.22 -13.21 -57.88
C GLY A 47 -48.92 -11.85 -58.06
N SER A 48 -48.88 -11.22 -59.25
CA SER A 48 -49.63 -9.99 -59.51
C SER A 48 -51.05 -10.23 -60.01
N VAL A 49 -51.41 -11.48 -60.33
CA VAL A 49 -52.76 -11.86 -60.76
C VAL A 49 -53.58 -12.29 -59.54
N PRO A 50 -54.58 -11.51 -59.07
CA PRO A 50 -55.24 -11.75 -57.78
C PRO A 50 -55.84 -13.16 -57.63
N GLU A 51 -56.35 -13.74 -58.74
CA GLU A 51 -57.02 -15.04 -58.75
C GLU A 51 -56.07 -16.26 -58.68
N LEU A 52 -54.77 -16.06 -58.92
CA LEU A 52 -53.71 -17.05 -58.81
C LEU A 52 -52.84 -16.79 -57.58
N ALA A 53 -52.60 -15.52 -57.26
CA ALA A 53 -51.88 -15.07 -56.07
C ALA A 53 -52.50 -15.59 -54.77
N ALA A 54 -53.83 -15.69 -54.69
CA ALA A 54 -54.54 -16.25 -53.54
C ALA A 54 -54.20 -17.73 -53.23
N HIS A 55 -53.62 -18.45 -54.20
CA HIS A 55 -53.25 -19.86 -54.06
C HIS A 55 -51.75 -20.08 -53.88
N LEU A 56 -50.94 -19.02 -53.86
CA LEU A 56 -49.52 -19.14 -53.59
C LEU A 56 -49.27 -19.48 -52.11
N PRO A 57 -48.33 -20.39 -51.79
CA PRO A 57 -47.90 -20.59 -50.42
C PRO A 57 -47.31 -19.27 -49.89
N ALA A 58 -47.60 -18.94 -48.63
CA ALA A 58 -47.05 -17.77 -47.97
C ALA A 58 -45.51 -17.78 -48.08
N ALA A 59 -44.92 -16.67 -48.54
CA ALA A 59 -43.47 -16.56 -48.68
C ALA A 59 -42.80 -16.86 -47.34
N ALA A 60 -41.88 -17.83 -47.33
CA ALA A 60 -41.09 -18.12 -46.13
C ALA A 60 -40.29 -16.87 -45.75
N VAL A 61 -40.56 -16.31 -44.57
CA VAL A 61 -39.75 -15.21 -44.04
C VAL A 61 -38.33 -15.72 -43.83
N PRO A 62 -37.29 -15.05 -44.35
CA PRO A 62 -35.92 -15.44 -44.04
C PRO A 62 -35.70 -15.28 -42.54
N ILE A 63 -35.50 -16.41 -41.84
CA ILE A 63 -35.10 -16.39 -40.43
C ILE A 63 -33.69 -15.82 -40.38
N ALA A 64 -33.51 -14.69 -39.70
CA ALA A 64 -32.19 -14.10 -39.49
C ALA A 64 -31.29 -15.14 -38.79
N ALA A 65 -30.17 -15.49 -39.41
CA ALA A 65 -29.20 -16.40 -38.82
C ALA A 65 -28.57 -15.76 -37.58
N VAL A 66 -28.57 -16.46 -36.45
CA VAL A 66 -27.93 -16.01 -35.20
C VAL A 66 -26.41 -16.14 -35.32
N THR A 67 -25.70 -15.02 -35.30
CA THR A 67 -24.23 -14.95 -35.26
C THR A 67 -23.72 -15.18 -33.83
N PRO A 68 -22.87 -16.20 -33.58
CA PRO A 68 -22.37 -16.46 -32.24
C PRO A 68 -21.39 -15.37 -31.77
N THR A 69 -21.52 -14.95 -30.49
CA THR A 69 -20.60 -14.01 -29.84
C THR A 69 -19.33 -14.73 -29.38
N ASN A 70 -18.16 -14.11 -29.58
CA ASN A 70 -16.87 -14.68 -29.16
C ASN A 70 -16.76 -14.75 -27.63
N SER A 71 -16.48 -15.95 -27.08
CA SER A 71 -16.41 -16.19 -25.64
C SER A 71 -15.25 -15.45 -24.96
N LEU A 72 -14.13 -15.21 -25.65
CA LEU A 72 -13.02 -14.43 -25.10
C LEU A 72 -13.40 -12.96 -24.91
N ALA A 73 -14.30 -12.41 -25.73
CA ALA A 73 -14.80 -11.05 -25.57
C ALA A 73 -15.64 -10.90 -24.29
N ILE A 74 -16.45 -11.91 -23.96
CA ILE A 74 -17.25 -11.95 -22.72
C ILE A 74 -16.32 -12.07 -21.51
N TRP A 75 -15.38 -13.02 -21.53
CA TRP A 75 -14.43 -13.19 -20.42
C TRP A 75 -13.49 -12.00 -20.24
N SER A 76 -13.09 -11.33 -21.32
CA SER A 76 -12.35 -10.07 -21.27
C SER A 76 -13.10 -8.99 -20.50
N LEU A 77 -14.41 -8.84 -20.75
CA LEU A 77 -15.25 -7.88 -20.03
C LEU A 77 -15.42 -8.24 -18.56
N VAL A 78 -15.76 -9.49 -18.27
CA VAL A 78 -15.98 -9.97 -16.88
C VAL A 78 -14.70 -9.79 -16.06
N LEU A 79 -13.55 -10.20 -16.58
CA LEU A 79 -12.27 -10.10 -15.87
C LEU A 79 -11.77 -8.66 -15.74
N GLY A 80 -12.06 -7.81 -16.73
CA GLY A 80 -11.77 -6.37 -16.67
C GLY A 80 -12.56 -5.66 -15.57
N ILE A 81 -13.84 -6.00 -15.39
CA ILE A 81 -14.68 -5.48 -14.30
C ILE A 81 -14.24 -6.04 -12.94
N LEU A 82 -14.03 -7.35 -12.85
CA LEU A 82 -13.53 -7.99 -11.63
C LEU A 82 -12.13 -7.50 -11.24
N GLY A 83 -11.35 -6.97 -12.18
CA GLY A 83 -10.04 -6.38 -11.94
C GLY A 83 -10.05 -5.27 -10.90
N PHE A 84 -11.16 -4.52 -10.78
CA PHE A 84 -11.32 -3.49 -9.75
C PHE A 84 -11.44 -4.05 -8.33
N PHE A 85 -11.81 -5.33 -8.17
CA PHE A 85 -12.01 -5.97 -6.86
C PHE A 85 -10.95 -7.02 -6.53
N CYS A 86 -10.44 -7.74 -7.54
CA CYS A 86 -9.56 -8.91 -7.36
C CYS A 86 -8.12 -8.68 -7.86
N GLY A 87 -7.78 -7.47 -8.34
CA GLY A 87 -6.41 -7.05 -8.59
C GLY A 87 -5.74 -7.70 -9.82
N ILE A 88 -5.57 -9.01 -9.77
CA ILE A 88 -4.80 -9.82 -10.70
C ILE A 88 -5.56 -10.08 -12.01
N THR A 89 -6.89 -9.91 -12.03
CA THR A 89 -7.73 -10.22 -13.20
C THR A 89 -7.73 -9.13 -14.27
N GLY A 90 -7.33 -7.89 -13.94
CA GLY A 90 -7.29 -6.75 -14.88
C GLY A 90 -6.34 -6.99 -16.07
N PRO A 91 -5.07 -7.37 -15.84
CA PRO A 91 -4.13 -7.72 -16.91
C PRO A 91 -4.62 -8.89 -17.79
N VAL A 92 -5.25 -9.90 -17.19
CA VAL A 92 -5.79 -11.06 -17.92
C VAL A 92 -6.94 -10.61 -18.85
N GLY A 93 -7.86 -9.77 -18.36
CA GLY A 93 -8.93 -9.20 -19.18
C GLY A 93 -8.43 -8.38 -20.38
N LEU A 94 -7.32 -7.66 -20.20
CA LEU A 94 -6.65 -6.91 -21.26
C LEU A 94 -6.09 -7.83 -22.36
N VAL A 95 -5.38 -8.90 -21.97
CA VAL A 95 -4.83 -9.89 -22.92
C VAL A 95 -5.95 -10.61 -23.69
N LEU A 96 -6.99 -11.08 -22.98
CA LEU A 96 -8.12 -11.77 -23.61
C LEU A 96 -8.88 -10.86 -24.58
N GLY A 97 -9.01 -9.57 -24.28
CA GLY A 97 -9.67 -8.62 -25.18
C GLY A 97 -8.89 -8.38 -26.47
N TRP A 98 -7.56 -8.34 -26.38
CA TRP A 98 -6.69 -8.27 -27.57
C TRP A 98 -6.82 -9.53 -28.44
N MET A 99 -6.79 -10.71 -27.81
CA MET A 99 -6.98 -11.99 -28.51
C MET A 99 -8.36 -12.11 -29.15
N ALA A 100 -9.42 -11.75 -28.42
CA ALA A 100 -10.80 -11.76 -28.91
C ALA A 100 -10.96 -10.91 -30.18
N ARG A 101 -10.35 -9.71 -30.20
CA ARG A 101 -10.38 -8.86 -31.41
C ARG A 101 -9.64 -9.45 -32.60
N LYS A 102 -8.51 -10.14 -32.36
CA LYS A 102 -7.80 -10.85 -33.43
C LYS A 102 -8.66 -11.98 -33.99
N GLN A 103 -9.34 -12.74 -33.13
CA GLN A 103 -10.23 -13.83 -33.55
C GLN A 103 -11.47 -13.33 -34.29
N ILE A 104 -12.17 -12.32 -33.78
CA ILE A 104 -13.37 -11.75 -34.41
C ILE A 104 -13.06 -11.22 -35.81
N ARG A 105 -11.91 -10.57 -36.02
CA ARG A 105 -11.50 -10.06 -37.34
C ARG A 105 -11.15 -11.15 -38.35
N ALA A 106 -10.73 -12.32 -37.89
CA ALA A 106 -10.32 -13.44 -38.73
C ALA A 106 -11.40 -14.52 -38.87
N ALA A 107 -12.59 -14.32 -38.29
CA ALA A 107 -13.61 -15.35 -38.18
C ALA A 107 -14.44 -15.51 -39.48
N HIS A 108 -14.57 -16.77 -39.91
CA HIS A 108 -15.54 -17.20 -40.93
C HIS A 108 -16.26 -18.46 -40.39
N PRO A 109 -17.58 -18.44 -40.14
CA PRO A 109 -18.51 -17.32 -40.31
C PRO A 109 -18.26 -16.15 -39.34
N PRO A 110 -18.81 -14.94 -39.62
CA PRO A 110 -18.63 -13.76 -38.77
C PRO A 110 -19.05 -13.99 -37.31
N GLN A 111 -18.28 -13.44 -36.37
CA GLN A 111 -18.56 -13.48 -34.93
C GLN A 111 -18.83 -12.08 -34.38
N GLU A 112 -19.68 -11.98 -33.36
CA GLU A 112 -19.97 -10.72 -32.66
C GLU A 112 -19.13 -10.56 -31.38
N GLY A 113 -19.17 -9.36 -30.76
CA GLY A 113 -18.51 -9.09 -29.48
C GLY A 113 -17.34 -8.11 -29.53
N ALA A 114 -17.10 -7.43 -30.65
CA ALA A 114 -15.99 -6.49 -30.78
C ALA A 114 -16.06 -5.30 -29.80
N ALA A 115 -17.28 -4.85 -29.47
CA ALA A 115 -17.53 -3.81 -28.46
C ALA A 115 -17.31 -4.32 -27.03
N LEU A 116 -17.69 -5.57 -26.74
CA LEU A 116 -17.44 -6.23 -25.45
C LEU A 116 -15.95 -6.39 -25.19
N ALA A 117 -15.19 -6.82 -26.20
CA ALA A 117 -13.73 -6.91 -26.12
C ALA A 117 -13.06 -5.54 -25.93
N LEU A 118 -13.61 -4.46 -26.51
CA LEU A 118 -13.12 -3.10 -26.26
C LEU A 118 -13.34 -2.69 -24.81
N ALA A 119 -14.57 -2.89 -24.32
CA ALA A 119 -14.95 -2.54 -22.96
C ALA A 119 -14.10 -3.32 -21.93
N GLY A 120 -13.84 -4.60 -22.17
CA GLY A 120 -12.96 -5.43 -21.35
C GLY A 120 -11.50 -4.95 -21.32
N MET A 121 -10.94 -4.50 -22.44
CA MET A 121 -9.59 -3.93 -22.46
C MET A 121 -9.50 -2.59 -21.72
N ILE A 122 -10.50 -1.71 -21.89
CA ILE A 122 -10.52 -0.40 -21.21
C ILE A 122 -10.65 -0.61 -19.70
N THR A 123 -11.61 -1.43 -19.26
CA THR A 123 -11.81 -1.72 -17.84
C THR A 123 -10.63 -2.47 -17.22
N GLY A 124 -10.04 -3.44 -17.94
CA GLY A 124 -8.82 -4.14 -17.52
C GLY A 124 -7.60 -3.21 -17.43
N GLY A 125 -7.44 -2.27 -18.35
CA GLY A 125 -6.36 -1.29 -18.32
C GLY A 125 -6.50 -0.30 -17.16
N LEU A 126 -7.69 0.26 -16.94
CA LEU A 126 -7.96 1.19 -15.84
C LEU A 126 -7.80 0.53 -14.47
N SER A 127 -8.30 -0.69 -14.30
CA SER A 127 -8.10 -1.45 -13.05
C SER A 127 -6.62 -1.72 -12.79
N THR A 128 -5.87 -2.13 -13.81
CA THR A 128 -4.41 -2.36 -13.70
C THR A 128 -3.66 -1.10 -13.26
N LEU A 129 -3.95 0.05 -13.88
CA LEU A 129 -3.32 1.33 -13.51
C LEU A 129 -3.70 1.77 -12.08
N PHE A 130 -4.96 1.58 -11.69
CA PHE A 130 -5.42 1.89 -10.34
C PHE A 130 -4.68 1.07 -9.28
N ILE A 131 -4.50 -0.24 -9.50
CA ILE A 131 -3.76 -1.12 -8.58
C ILE A 131 -2.28 -0.73 -8.52
N LEU A 132 -1.67 -0.40 -9.66
CA LEU A 132 -0.28 0.03 -9.70
C LEU A 132 -0.09 1.33 -8.90
N GLY A 133 -0.99 2.29 -9.07
CA GLY A 133 -1.01 3.53 -8.31
C GLY A 133 -1.22 3.29 -6.81
N TYR A 134 -2.18 2.45 -6.44
CA TYR A 134 -2.40 2.06 -5.04
C TYR A 134 -1.18 1.37 -4.43
N ALA A 135 -0.54 0.44 -5.14
CA ALA A 135 0.67 -0.23 -4.70
C ALA A 135 1.83 0.75 -4.49
N ILE A 136 1.99 1.74 -5.36
CA ILE A 136 3.00 2.81 -5.20
C ILE A 136 2.70 3.66 -3.96
N VAL A 137 1.45 4.10 -3.78
CA VAL A 137 1.05 4.89 -2.59
C VAL A 137 1.27 4.09 -1.31
N MET A 138 0.89 2.80 -1.28
CA MET A 138 1.10 1.93 -0.13
C MET A 138 2.58 1.65 0.12
N PHE A 139 3.39 1.48 -0.93
CA PHE A 139 4.84 1.33 -0.80
C PHE A 139 5.49 2.58 -0.21
N VAL A 140 5.10 3.77 -0.69
CA VAL A 140 5.56 5.06 -0.16
C VAL A 140 5.12 5.22 1.29
N ALA A 141 3.84 4.98 1.60
CA ALA A 141 3.30 5.09 2.95
C ALA A 141 3.97 4.09 3.92
N PHE A 142 4.20 2.86 3.48
CA PHE A 142 4.91 1.84 4.26
C PHE A 142 6.36 2.27 4.54
N ARG A 143 7.08 2.75 3.52
CA ARG A 143 8.46 3.24 3.67
C ARG A 143 8.55 4.39 4.69
N HIS A 144 7.64 5.37 4.61
CA HIS A 144 7.63 6.52 5.52
C HIS A 144 7.12 6.19 6.94
N GLY A 145 6.12 5.31 7.07
CA GLY A 145 5.55 4.89 8.36
C GLY A 145 6.49 3.97 9.16
N PHE A 146 7.23 3.11 8.45
CA PHE A 146 8.18 2.19 9.08
C PHE A 146 9.39 2.94 9.67
N GLU A 147 9.88 3.97 8.98
CA GLU A 147 11.07 4.75 9.37
C GLU A 147 10.81 5.64 10.62
N SER A 148 9.61 6.22 10.73
CA SER A 148 9.22 7.06 11.87
C SER A 148 8.94 6.27 13.15
N SER A 149 8.48 5.03 13.03
CA SER A 149 8.18 4.17 14.18
C SER A 149 9.45 3.57 14.79
N PHE A 150 10.41 3.16 13.95
CA PHE A 150 11.66 2.56 14.42
C PHE A 150 12.60 3.58 15.06
N SER A 151 12.73 4.78 14.47
CA SER A 151 13.59 5.85 15.00
C SER A 151 13.14 6.36 16.38
N GLN A 152 11.83 6.61 16.56
CA GLN A 152 11.28 7.00 17.86
C GLN A 152 11.41 5.89 18.91
N ALA A 153 11.20 4.62 18.52
CA ALA A 153 11.37 3.49 19.42
C ALA A 153 12.83 3.36 19.91
N ARG A 154 13.81 3.54 19.02
CA ARG A 154 15.24 3.51 19.37
C ARG A 154 15.61 4.62 20.34
N GLY A 155 15.17 5.86 20.09
CA GLY A 155 15.44 7.00 20.97
C GLY A 155 14.93 6.77 22.40
N ARG A 156 13.67 6.31 22.54
CA ARG A 156 13.09 5.99 23.87
C ARG A 156 13.82 4.86 24.59
N ALA A 157 14.18 3.80 23.86
CA ALA A 157 14.93 2.68 24.44
C ALA A 157 16.32 3.13 24.93
N GLN A 158 17.00 4.00 24.18
CA GLN A 158 18.28 4.58 24.58
C GLN A 158 18.14 5.44 25.84
N THR A 159 17.10 6.28 25.94
CA THR A 159 16.81 7.05 27.16
C THR A 159 16.60 6.14 28.38
N ILE A 160 15.83 5.05 28.23
CA ILE A 160 15.57 4.10 29.32
C ILE A 160 16.88 3.46 29.80
N ASN A 161 17.76 3.05 28.86
CA ASN A 161 19.06 2.50 29.21
C ASN A 161 19.93 3.52 29.95
N CYS A 162 19.98 4.77 29.49
CA CYS A 162 20.72 5.83 30.17
C CYS A 162 20.17 6.09 31.59
N VAL A 163 18.85 6.16 31.76
CA VAL A 163 18.22 6.28 33.09
C VAL A 163 18.57 5.11 33.99
N ASN A 164 18.55 3.88 33.48
CA ASN A 164 18.90 2.70 34.27
C ASN A 164 20.38 2.70 34.67
N ASN A 165 21.28 3.08 33.76
CA ASN A 165 22.70 3.24 34.05
C ASN A 165 22.92 4.28 35.14
N VAL A 166 22.34 5.48 35.01
CA VAL A 166 22.47 6.54 36.03
C VAL A 166 21.88 6.10 37.37
N LYS A 167 20.77 5.34 37.39
CA LYS A 167 20.22 4.77 38.63
C LYS A 167 21.18 3.78 39.29
N GLN A 168 21.80 2.90 38.51
CA GLN A 168 22.77 1.94 39.01
C GLN A 168 24.04 2.64 39.54
N LEU A 169 24.55 3.63 38.82
CA LEU A 169 25.68 4.44 39.25
C LEU A 169 25.36 5.25 40.52
N ALA A 170 24.19 5.89 40.57
CA ALA A 170 23.73 6.64 41.73
C ALA A 170 23.58 5.75 42.95
N LEU A 171 22.99 4.57 42.79
CA LEU A 171 22.90 3.58 43.85
C LEU A 171 24.29 3.13 44.30
N ALA A 172 25.19 2.85 43.37
CA ALA A 172 26.55 2.41 43.68
C ALA A 172 27.36 3.48 44.46
N LEU A 173 27.22 4.77 44.09
CA LEU A 173 27.81 5.88 44.85
C LEU A 173 27.30 5.96 46.28
N ARG A 174 26.01 5.69 46.50
CA ARG A 174 25.41 5.71 47.84
C ARG A 174 25.75 4.47 48.66
N ILE A 175 25.85 3.30 48.03
CA ILE A 175 26.38 2.08 48.68
C ILE A 175 27.82 2.34 49.12
N HIS A 176 28.65 2.90 48.23
CA HIS A 176 30.01 3.28 48.56
C HIS A 176 30.06 4.24 49.75
N ALA A 177 29.24 5.29 49.76
CA ALA A 177 29.19 6.23 50.88
C ALA A 177 28.79 5.54 52.20
N ALA A 178 27.75 4.70 52.17
CA ALA A 178 27.33 3.94 53.33
C ALA A 178 28.43 3.03 53.90
N ASP A 179 29.32 2.51 53.05
CA ASP A 179 30.45 1.67 53.44
C ASP A 179 31.71 2.48 53.84
N ASN A 180 31.74 3.80 53.61
CA ASN A 180 32.91 4.68 53.79
C ASN A 180 32.58 5.92 54.64
N ASP A 181 32.14 5.72 55.88
CA ASP A 181 31.87 6.80 56.85
C ASP A 181 30.86 7.86 56.36
N ASP A 182 29.89 7.43 55.57
CA ASP A 182 28.88 8.26 54.90
C ASP A 182 29.46 9.22 53.84
N ALA A 183 30.72 9.07 53.44
CA ALA A 183 31.40 9.96 52.50
C ALA A 183 31.32 9.45 51.05
N PHE A 184 30.89 10.31 50.12
CA PHE A 184 31.02 10.05 48.69
C PHE A 184 32.48 9.82 48.29
N PRO A 185 32.74 9.07 47.21
CA PRO A 185 34.12 8.84 46.76
C PRO A 185 34.80 10.14 46.35
N ALA A 186 36.13 10.11 46.28
CA ALA A 186 36.88 11.25 45.76
C ALA A 186 36.53 11.50 44.29
N ALA A 187 36.37 12.77 43.94
CA ALA A 187 36.00 13.20 42.58
C ALA A 187 37.00 12.69 41.52
N THR A 188 38.28 12.55 41.89
CA THR A 188 39.37 12.13 41.00
C THR A 188 39.34 10.65 40.61
N ASN A 189 38.61 9.80 41.32
CA ASN A 189 38.61 8.35 41.09
C ASN A 189 37.23 7.67 41.28
N TRP A 190 36.14 8.42 41.20
CA TRP A 190 34.80 7.93 41.54
C TRP A 190 34.35 6.70 40.73
N CYS A 191 34.70 6.59 39.43
CA CYS A 191 34.36 5.41 38.63
C CYS A 191 35.11 4.17 39.12
N ASP A 192 36.39 4.32 39.47
CA ASP A 192 37.19 3.22 40.00
C ASP A 192 36.70 2.83 41.41
N ALA A 193 36.33 3.82 42.22
CA ALA A 193 35.84 3.63 43.59
C ALA A 193 34.56 2.79 43.65
N ILE A 194 33.62 2.98 42.70
CA ILE A 194 32.33 2.28 42.68
C ILE A 194 32.29 1.04 41.77
N SER A 195 33.45 0.65 41.20
CA SER A 195 33.51 -0.42 40.21
C SER A 195 33.12 -1.79 40.78
N ALA A 196 33.31 -2.02 42.09
CA ALA A 196 32.93 -3.27 42.75
C ALA A 196 31.41 -3.33 43.02
N GLU A 197 30.82 -2.19 43.33
CA GLU A 197 29.43 -1.95 43.72
C GLU A 197 28.49 -2.13 42.52
N VAL A 198 28.98 -1.85 41.32
CA VAL A 198 28.29 -2.17 40.06
C VAL A 198 28.55 -3.61 39.57
N GLY A 199 29.12 -4.48 40.42
CA GLY A 199 29.39 -5.89 40.10
C GLY A 199 30.44 -6.08 38.99
N GLY A 200 31.35 -5.12 38.81
CA GLY A 200 32.35 -5.14 37.72
C GLY A 200 31.77 -4.90 36.33
N ALA A 201 30.47 -4.62 36.20
CA ALA A 201 29.81 -4.38 34.93
C ALA A 201 30.20 -3.01 34.34
N ARG A 202 31.32 -2.96 33.62
CA ARG A 202 31.83 -1.71 33.01
C ARG A 202 30.86 -1.04 32.03
N ASN A 203 29.90 -1.78 31.50
CA ASN A 203 28.91 -1.27 30.56
C ASN A 203 27.96 -0.23 31.18
N VAL A 204 27.82 -0.22 32.52
CA VAL A 204 26.97 0.76 33.22
C VAL A 204 27.51 2.19 33.10
N PHE A 205 28.82 2.36 32.92
CA PHE A 205 29.44 3.66 32.69
C PHE A 205 29.24 4.15 31.24
N TRP A 206 28.80 3.28 30.34
CA TRP A 206 28.68 3.60 28.92
C TRP A 206 27.24 3.92 28.52
N CYS A 207 27.08 4.97 27.70
CA CYS A 207 25.81 5.38 27.13
C CYS A 207 25.68 4.85 25.68
N PRO A 208 24.59 4.16 25.30
CA PRO A 208 24.44 3.62 23.94
C PRO A 208 24.33 4.61 22.78
N SER A 209 24.19 5.90 23.07
CA SER A 209 24.23 6.97 22.06
C SER A 209 25.55 7.74 22.08
N GLU A 210 26.50 7.32 22.90
CA GLU A 210 27.86 7.83 22.89
C GLU A 210 28.60 7.34 21.64
N THR A 211 29.31 8.24 20.96
CA THR A 211 30.00 7.96 19.69
C THR A 211 31.52 8.03 19.78
N ASN A 212 32.06 8.58 20.86
CA ASN A 212 33.50 8.81 21.05
C ASN A 212 34.22 7.60 21.69
N SER A 213 33.53 6.47 21.86
CA SER A 213 34.05 5.24 22.49
C SER A 213 34.63 5.48 23.89
N LEU A 214 34.03 6.40 24.64
CA LEU A 214 34.43 6.73 26.00
C LEU A 214 34.20 5.55 26.94
N ARG A 215 35.14 5.36 27.88
CA ARG A 215 35.00 4.39 28.98
C ARG A 215 33.90 4.77 29.98
N SER A 216 33.61 6.07 30.10
CA SER A 216 32.48 6.61 30.85
C SER A 216 31.85 7.75 30.06
N ALA A 217 30.53 7.74 29.91
CA ALA A 217 29.74 8.82 29.31
C ALA A 217 29.11 9.74 30.37
N TYR A 218 29.54 9.61 31.62
CA TYR A 218 29.02 10.34 32.77
C TYR A 218 30.14 11.03 33.52
N ALA A 219 29.82 12.17 34.13
CA ALA A 219 30.67 12.87 35.07
C ALA A 219 29.98 12.96 36.44
N PHE A 220 30.82 13.07 37.47
CA PHE A 220 30.41 13.23 38.86
C PHE A 220 30.55 14.70 39.29
N ASN A 221 29.65 15.17 40.14
CA ASN A 221 29.77 16.52 40.68
C ASN A 221 30.98 16.62 41.60
N ALA A 222 31.98 17.41 41.21
CA ALA A 222 33.22 17.55 41.96
C ALA A 222 33.00 18.10 43.38
N ALA A 223 31.94 18.90 43.59
CA ALA A 223 31.62 19.47 44.90
C ALA A 223 31.12 18.41 45.92
N LEU A 224 30.69 17.24 45.45
CA LEU A 224 30.31 16.12 46.32
C LEU A 224 31.49 15.22 46.69
N GLY A 225 32.68 15.39 46.07
CA GLY A 225 33.82 14.51 46.29
C GLY A 225 34.28 14.52 47.75
N GLY A 226 34.15 13.38 48.44
CA GLY A 226 34.48 13.26 49.87
C GLY A 226 33.51 13.94 50.83
N LEU A 227 32.43 14.57 50.33
CA LEU A 227 31.38 15.14 51.17
C LEU A 227 30.53 14.00 51.75
N LYS A 228 29.99 14.20 52.97
CA LYS A 228 29.04 13.26 53.55
C LYS A 228 27.69 13.30 52.83
N ASP A 229 27.08 12.13 52.57
CA ASP A 229 25.72 12.04 51.99
C ASP A 229 24.74 12.82 52.87
N SER A 230 24.87 12.76 54.20
CA SER A 230 24.07 13.54 55.15
C SER A 230 24.16 15.06 55.00
N ASP A 231 25.28 15.57 54.47
CA ASP A 231 25.57 17.01 54.39
C ASP A 231 25.18 17.58 53.00
N ALA A 232 24.91 16.71 52.03
CA ALA A 232 24.49 17.11 50.69
C ALA A 232 22.99 17.44 50.65
N ALA A 233 22.64 18.59 50.05
CA ALA A 233 21.23 18.86 49.77
C ALA A 233 20.66 17.77 48.81
N PRO A 234 19.50 17.16 49.12
CA PRO A 234 18.95 16.01 48.37
C PRO A 234 18.78 16.25 46.86
N ASP A 235 18.44 17.48 46.46
CA ASP A 235 18.21 17.92 45.09
C ASP A 235 19.49 18.40 44.37
N THR A 236 20.67 18.14 44.95
CA THR A 236 21.95 18.48 44.31
C THR A 236 22.26 17.50 43.19
N VAL A 237 22.66 18.01 42.03
CA VAL A 237 23.15 17.19 40.91
C VAL A 237 24.36 16.39 41.37
N MET A 238 24.28 15.06 41.22
CA MET A 238 25.34 14.13 41.57
C MET A 238 26.00 13.53 40.33
N LEU A 239 25.19 13.11 39.37
CA LEU A 239 25.63 12.49 38.12
C LEU A 239 24.95 13.14 36.93
N PHE A 240 25.70 13.31 35.86
CA PHE A 240 25.20 13.92 34.64
C PHE A 240 25.98 13.42 33.41
N GLU A 241 25.35 13.54 32.24
CA GLU A 241 25.96 13.13 30.97
C GLU A 241 27.15 14.03 30.60
N SER A 242 28.28 13.44 30.21
CA SER A 242 29.51 14.18 29.86
C SER A 242 30.34 13.45 28.79
N ASP A 243 31.09 14.22 28.02
CA ASP A 243 32.07 13.72 27.04
C ASP A 243 33.51 13.65 27.58
N ALA A 244 33.72 13.94 28.87
CA ALA A 244 35.06 14.04 29.46
C ALA A 244 35.72 12.68 29.80
N GLY A 245 34.95 11.59 29.83
CA GLY A 245 35.49 10.24 29.97
C GLY A 245 35.61 9.71 31.40
N TRP A 246 36.52 8.75 31.60
CA TRP A 246 36.67 8.00 32.85
C TRP A 246 37.10 8.91 34.01
N ASN A 247 36.44 8.78 35.17
CA ASN A 247 36.59 9.66 36.35
C ASN A 247 36.42 11.15 36.07
N ALA A 248 35.69 11.52 35.00
CA ALA A 248 35.35 12.91 34.79
C ALA A 248 34.57 13.45 36.00
N SER A 249 35.00 14.60 36.51
CA SER A 249 34.31 15.29 37.59
C SER A 249 34.42 16.79 37.44
N GLY A 250 33.33 17.50 37.71
CA GLY A 250 33.25 18.96 37.57
C GLY A 250 31.84 19.45 37.89
N GLY A 251 31.50 20.64 37.43
CA GLY A 251 30.16 21.21 37.51
C GLY A 251 29.42 21.18 36.18
N SER A 252 28.53 22.16 35.99
CA SER A 252 27.68 22.29 34.81
C SER A 252 28.46 22.51 33.51
N GLU A 253 29.72 22.95 33.59
CA GLU A 253 30.60 23.13 32.43
C GLU A 253 30.97 21.84 31.72
N LEU A 254 30.86 20.68 32.40
CA LEU A 254 31.10 19.36 31.80
C LEU A 254 29.84 18.71 31.24
N LEU A 255 28.67 19.33 31.42
CA LEU A 255 27.40 18.83 30.89
C LEU A 255 27.41 18.92 29.37
N VAL A 256 26.99 17.85 28.70
CA VAL A 256 26.87 17.85 27.24
C VAL A 256 25.97 18.99 26.74
N ALA A 257 26.43 19.73 25.72
CA ALA A 257 25.72 20.88 25.18
C ALA A 257 24.36 20.51 24.55
N GLN A 258 24.23 19.28 24.04
CA GLN A 258 22.99 18.73 23.54
C GLN A 258 22.71 17.37 24.20
N PRO A 259 21.44 17.08 24.50
CA PRO A 259 21.06 15.81 25.12
C PRO A 259 21.29 14.66 24.13
N ARG A 260 21.74 13.51 24.64
CA ARG A 260 22.04 12.33 23.80
C ARG A 260 20.79 11.56 23.38
N HIS A 261 19.69 11.78 24.09
CA HIS A 261 18.50 10.94 23.97
C HIS A 261 17.22 11.77 24.06
N ASN A 262 16.40 11.72 23.00
CA ASN A 262 15.01 12.18 23.01
C ASN A 262 14.82 13.58 23.64
N ASP A 263 15.74 14.50 23.33
CA ASP A 263 15.75 15.90 23.77
C ASP A 263 15.71 16.14 25.29
N VAL A 264 16.23 15.19 26.07
CA VAL A 264 16.31 15.28 27.54
C VAL A 264 17.69 14.87 28.07
N TRP A 265 18.14 15.56 29.12
CA TRP A 265 19.31 15.16 29.90
C TRP A 265 18.88 14.24 31.03
N VAL A 266 19.61 13.15 31.23
CA VAL A 266 19.41 12.26 32.37
C VAL A 266 20.33 12.70 33.50
N ILE A 267 19.74 13.16 34.60
CA ILE A 267 20.46 13.71 35.75
C ILE A 267 20.15 12.86 36.98
N GLY A 268 21.19 12.40 37.67
CA GLY A 268 21.11 11.76 38.98
C GLY A 268 21.38 12.77 40.09
N PHE A 269 20.61 12.71 41.16
CA PHE A 269 20.70 13.62 42.31
C PHE A 269 21.27 12.91 43.54
N ALA A 270 21.74 13.68 44.52
CA ALA A 270 22.36 13.17 45.75
C ALA A 270 21.44 12.22 46.52
N ASP A 271 20.12 12.46 46.50
CA ASP A 271 19.13 11.54 47.08
C ASP A 271 19.01 10.17 46.37
N GLY A 272 19.71 9.99 45.25
CA GLY A 272 19.68 8.80 44.39
C GLY A 272 18.56 8.82 43.36
N SER A 273 17.71 9.85 43.34
CA SER A 273 16.69 10.00 42.30
C SER A 273 17.33 10.33 40.96
N VAL A 274 16.68 9.89 39.88
CA VAL A 274 17.12 10.15 38.51
C VAL A 274 15.96 10.76 37.73
N GLN A 275 16.20 11.94 37.16
CA GLN A 275 15.18 12.66 36.40
C GLN A 275 15.64 12.93 34.97
N GLN A 276 14.67 12.94 34.07
CA GLN A 276 14.83 13.47 32.71
C GLN A 276 14.53 14.97 32.74
N ILE A 277 15.53 15.78 32.45
CA ILE A 277 15.49 17.24 32.51
C ILE A 277 15.46 17.79 31.09
N ASN A 278 14.57 18.73 30.81
CA ASN A 278 14.54 19.45 29.54
C ASN A 278 15.37 20.73 29.63
N ALA A 279 15.63 21.36 28.48
CA ALA A 279 16.47 22.57 28.41
C ALA A 279 15.99 23.70 29.35
N ALA A 280 14.67 23.88 29.51
CA ALA A 280 14.10 24.93 30.35
C ALA A 280 14.41 24.74 31.85
N ARG A 281 14.59 23.50 32.31
CA ARG A 281 14.88 23.18 33.71
C ARG A 281 16.37 23.09 34.03
N LEU A 282 17.27 23.04 33.04
CA LEU A 282 18.71 22.93 33.28
C LEU A 282 19.26 24.06 34.15
N ALA A 283 18.84 25.30 33.89
CA ALA A 283 19.28 26.47 34.65
C ALA A 283 18.79 26.49 36.11
N THR A 284 17.81 25.64 36.46
CA THR A 284 17.25 25.54 37.82
C THR A 284 17.91 24.46 38.67
N LEU A 285 18.84 23.68 38.09
CA LEU A 285 19.51 22.60 38.80
C LEU A 285 20.45 23.14 39.87
N ARG A 286 20.44 22.49 41.04
CA ARG A 286 21.37 22.78 42.13
C ARG A 286 22.69 22.05 41.91
N TRP A 287 23.78 22.79 41.70
CA TRP A 287 25.12 22.21 41.56
C TRP A 287 25.96 22.31 42.83
N ASN A 288 25.69 23.28 43.71
CA ASN A 288 26.37 23.40 45.00
C ASN A 288 25.62 22.57 46.06
N PRO A 289 26.27 21.59 46.72
CA PRO A 289 25.64 20.75 47.73
C PRO A 289 25.33 21.48 49.03
N THR A 290 26.07 22.52 49.37
CA THR A 290 25.85 23.29 50.59
C THR A 290 24.92 24.47 50.31
N ASN A 291 24.16 24.89 51.33
CA ASN A 291 23.34 26.10 51.27
C ASN A 291 24.19 27.39 51.40
N GLU A 292 25.53 27.28 51.33
CA GLU A 292 26.40 28.45 51.36
C GLU A 292 26.32 29.20 50.02
N PRO A 293 26.15 30.53 50.05
CA PRO A 293 26.22 31.32 48.84
C PRO A 293 27.61 31.15 48.19
N PRO A 294 27.71 31.16 46.86
CA PRO A 294 29.00 31.04 46.17
C PRO A 294 29.94 32.13 46.68
N ASN A 295 31.11 31.72 47.16
CA ASN A 295 32.14 32.62 47.69
C ASN A 295 32.48 33.68 46.62
N GLN A 296 32.16 34.95 46.89
CA GLN A 296 32.55 36.07 46.05
C GLN A 296 34.04 36.36 46.31
N ASN A 297 34.92 35.66 45.60
CA ASN A 297 36.33 36.03 45.48
C ASN A 297 36.60 36.63 44.11
#